data_AF-A0A2P8WF86-F1
#
_entry.id   AF-A0A2P8WF86-F1
#
_cell.length_a   1.000
_cell.length_b   1.000
_cell.length_c   1.000
_cell.angle_alpha   90.00
_cell.angle_beta   90.00
_cell.angle_gamma   90.00
#
_symmetry.space_group_name_H-M   'P 1'
#
loop_
_entity.id
_entity.type
_entity.pdbx_description
1 polymer ?
#
loop_
_entity_poly.entity_id
_entity_poly.type
_entity_poly.pdbx_seq_one_letter_code
_entity_poly.pdbx_strand_id
1 'polypeptide(L)'
;MLDGDIVHSRLRRLYQKPYKWLCEGTATSDECARVLLEKLKQDIKAKGDLPVFLSQAMADSVAQISRHLEEAREGEFARLSIEFEVLAQKADGRPDLKELTLRASKGLLNDLRNGREVDITHISESIFGRYIHEVYESEFKERIPLTSEHHAGVTQGTLERRIEAMQSSVDSGIQKFAQNAIRNQSVAKLSLPRRPSRKAIDLNEDLLAV
;
A
#
# COMPACT_ATOMS: atom_id res chain seq x y z
N MET A 1 1.58 -25.35 -23.04
CA MET A 1 2.71 -25.15 -22.10
C MET A 1 2.46 -23.84 -21.39
N LEU A 2 2.43 -23.84 -20.06
CA LEU A 2 2.48 -22.59 -19.28
C LEU A 2 3.92 -22.09 -19.34
N ASP A 3 4.13 -20.85 -19.80
CA ASP A 3 5.43 -20.18 -19.71
C ASP A 3 5.98 -20.32 -18.29
N GLY A 4 7.24 -20.73 -18.12
CA GLY A 4 7.88 -20.97 -16.82
C GLY A 4 7.95 -19.75 -15.87
N ASP A 5 7.41 -18.62 -16.31
CA ASP A 5 7.22 -17.36 -15.57
C ASP A 5 5.87 -17.28 -14.81
N ILE A 6 4.89 -18.13 -15.13
CA ILE A 6 3.56 -18.12 -14.51
C ILE A 6 3.48 -19.26 -13.51
N VAL A 7 3.53 -18.89 -12.23
CA VAL A 7 3.46 -19.83 -11.11
C VAL A 7 2.02 -20.01 -10.62
N HIS A 8 1.17 -18.97 -10.74
CA HIS A 8 -0.22 -19.04 -10.32
C HIS A 8 -1.19 -18.26 -11.21
N SER A 9 -2.22 -18.91 -11.75
CA SER A 9 -3.09 -18.33 -12.79
C SER A 9 -3.94 -17.13 -12.32
N ARG A 10 -4.31 -17.04 -11.04
CA ARG A 10 -5.10 -15.91 -10.51
C ARG A 10 -4.26 -14.69 -10.18
N LEU A 11 -2.94 -14.84 -10.08
CA LEU A 11 -2.05 -13.74 -9.78
C LEU A 11 -1.64 -13.06 -11.09
N ARG A 12 -1.76 -11.74 -11.17
CA ARG A 12 -1.33 -11.01 -12.37
C ARG A 12 0.15 -11.27 -12.64
N ARG A 13 0.54 -11.34 -13.91
CA ARG A 13 1.94 -11.57 -14.34
C ARG A 13 2.95 -10.67 -13.61
N LEU A 14 2.52 -9.43 -13.32
CA LEU A 14 3.29 -8.44 -12.58
C LEU A 14 3.81 -8.94 -11.23
N TYR A 15 3.00 -9.73 -10.52
CA TYR A 15 3.26 -10.19 -9.15
C TYR A 15 3.75 -11.65 -9.05
N GLN A 16 3.89 -12.36 -10.18
CA GLN A 16 4.39 -13.74 -10.20
C GLN A 16 5.78 -13.86 -9.55
N LYS A 17 6.68 -12.92 -9.85
CA LYS A 17 8.04 -12.92 -9.31
C LYS A 17 8.09 -12.78 -7.78
N PRO A 18 7.46 -11.75 -7.16
CA PRO A 18 7.47 -11.65 -5.69
C PRO A 18 6.81 -12.87 -5.02
N TYR A 19 5.72 -13.42 -5.59
CA TYR A 19 5.13 -14.66 -5.07
C TYR A 19 6.11 -15.84 -5.16
N LYS A 20 6.77 -16.03 -6.31
CA LYS A 20 7.77 -17.08 -6.51
C LYS A 20 8.90 -17.00 -5.48
N TRP A 21 9.44 -15.80 -5.24
CA TRP A 21 10.51 -15.59 -4.25
C TRP A 21 10.06 -15.91 -2.82
N LEU A 22 8.83 -15.54 -2.47
CA LEU A 22 8.24 -15.90 -1.17
C LEU A 22 8.07 -17.41 -1.02
N CYS A 23 7.73 -18.12 -2.08
CA CYS A 23 7.65 -19.57 -2.07
C CYS A 23 9.05 -20.23 -1.99
N GLU A 24 10.00 -19.81 -2.82
CA GLU A 24 11.35 -20.39 -2.84
C GLU A 24 12.13 -20.14 -1.55
N GLY A 25 11.88 -19.01 -0.87
CA GLY A 25 12.54 -18.68 0.40
C GLY A 25 14.03 -18.39 0.28
N THR A 26 14.52 -18.11 -0.93
CA THR A 26 15.94 -17.86 -1.22
C THR A 26 16.37 -16.41 -0.99
N ALA A 27 15.41 -15.50 -0.78
CA ALA A 27 15.63 -14.07 -0.55
C ALA A 27 15.16 -13.66 0.85
N THR A 28 15.76 -12.61 1.40
CA THR A 28 15.32 -12.06 2.70
C THR A 28 13.94 -11.42 2.58
N SER A 29 13.26 -11.20 3.72
CA SER A 29 11.97 -10.47 3.73
C SER A 29 12.11 -9.08 3.11
N ASP A 30 13.18 -8.34 3.38
CA ASP A 30 13.43 -7.02 2.78
C ASP A 30 13.65 -7.07 1.27
N GLU A 31 14.33 -8.11 0.77
CA GLU A 31 14.52 -8.31 -0.66
C GLU A 31 13.21 -8.63 -1.37
N CYS A 32 12.39 -9.50 -0.76
CA CYS A 32 11.04 -9.81 -1.22
C CYS A 32 10.14 -8.56 -1.20
N ALA A 33 10.14 -7.80 -0.10
CA ALA A 33 9.37 -6.58 0.06
C ALA A 33 9.77 -5.55 -1.00
N ARG A 34 11.06 -5.40 -1.28
CA ARG A 34 11.55 -4.48 -2.30
C ARG A 34 11.08 -4.86 -3.70
N VAL A 35 11.12 -6.14 -4.07
CA VAL A 35 10.62 -6.61 -5.37
C VAL A 35 9.11 -6.38 -5.46
N LEU A 36 8.37 -6.72 -4.41
CA LEU A 36 6.94 -6.47 -4.32
C LEU A 36 6.61 -4.97 -4.49
N LEU A 37 7.29 -4.08 -3.77
CA LEU A 37 7.10 -2.64 -3.87
C LEU A 37 7.44 -2.08 -5.25
N GLU A 38 8.43 -2.64 -5.95
CA GLU A 38 8.71 -2.25 -7.35
C GLU A 38 7.54 -2.60 -8.27
N LYS A 39 6.87 -3.74 -8.02
CA LYS A 39 5.69 -4.17 -8.77
C LYS A 39 4.45 -3.36 -8.43
N LEU A 40 4.22 -3.10 -7.14
CA LEU A 40 3.17 -2.21 -6.69
C LEU A 40 3.33 -0.80 -7.28
N LYS A 41 4.55 -0.25 -7.29
CA LYS A 41 4.85 1.04 -7.94
C LYS A 41 4.45 1.06 -9.41
N GLN A 42 4.77 -0.01 -10.15
CA GLN A 42 4.41 -0.13 -11.58
C GLN A 42 2.89 -0.19 -11.75
N ASP A 43 2.20 -0.92 -10.89
CA ASP A 43 0.74 -1.02 -10.91
C ASP A 43 0.06 0.32 -10.61
N ILE A 44 0.49 1.02 -9.55
CA ILE A 44 -0.03 2.35 -9.19
C ILE A 44 0.22 3.35 -10.33
N LYS A 45 1.41 3.36 -10.95
CA LYS A 45 1.68 4.20 -12.12
C LYS A 45 0.75 3.91 -13.29
N ALA A 46 0.44 2.64 -13.54
CA ALA A 46 -0.49 2.25 -14.61
C ALA A 46 -1.95 2.62 -14.30
N LYS A 47 -2.32 2.74 -13.02
CA LYS A 47 -3.64 3.21 -12.58
C LYS A 47 -3.81 4.73 -12.71
N GLY A 48 -2.72 5.49 -12.71
CA GLY A 48 -2.70 6.94 -13.03
C GLY A 48 -3.01 7.84 -11.83
N ASP A 49 -3.25 9.12 -12.12
CA ASP A 49 -3.28 10.20 -11.09
C ASP A 49 -4.64 10.42 -10.43
N LEU A 50 -5.72 9.81 -10.95
CA LEU A 50 -7.08 10.01 -10.41
C LEU A 50 -7.18 9.82 -8.88
N PRO A 51 -6.61 8.75 -8.27
CA PRO A 51 -6.68 8.57 -6.82
C PRO A 51 -5.94 9.66 -6.04
N VAL A 52 -4.90 10.28 -6.60
CA VAL A 52 -4.19 11.41 -5.97
C VAL A 52 -5.14 12.60 -5.86
N PHE A 53 -5.80 12.96 -6.95
CA PHE A 53 -6.73 14.10 -6.98
C PHE A 53 -7.95 13.89 -6.08
N LEU A 54 -8.53 12.67 -6.09
CA LEU A 54 -9.63 12.33 -5.19
C LEU A 54 -9.21 12.37 -3.72
N SER A 55 -8.02 11.88 -3.38
CA SER A 55 -7.50 11.91 -2.00
C SER A 55 -7.30 13.34 -1.51
N GLN A 56 -6.84 14.25 -2.37
CA GLN A 56 -6.71 15.67 -2.06
C GLN A 56 -8.07 16.34 -1.87
N ALA A 57 -9.00 16.16 -2.81
CA ALA A 57 -10.34 16.75 -2.70
C ALA A 57 -11.09 16.29 -1.45
N MET A 58 -10.99 15.00 -1.10
CA MET A 58 -11.58 14.44 0.11
C MET A 58 -10.89 14.97 1.38
N ALA A 59 -9.57 15.12 1.37
CA ALA A 59 -8.84 15.74 2.47
C ALA A 59 -9.24 17.21 2.68
N ASP A 60 -9.48 17.96 1.60
CA ASP A 60 -9.95 19.35 1.67
C ASP A 60 -11.34 19.43 2.34
N SER A 61 -12.26 18.52 2.03
CA SER A 61 -13.56 18.42 2.72
C SER A 61 -13.40 18.16 4.21
N VAL A 62 -12.46 17.29 4.61
CA VAL A 62 -12.15 17.07 6.04
C VAL A 62 -11.55 18.34 6.66
N ALA A 63 -10.63 19.02 5.97
CA ALA A 63 -10.01 20.25 6.46
C ALA A 63 -11.02 21.37 6.73
N GLN A 64 -12.10 21.46 5.96
CA GLN A 64 -13.14 22.48 6.10
C GLN A 64 -13.90 22.40 7.43
N ILE A 65 -14.07 21.20 7.98
CA ILE A 65 -14.66 20.96 9.31
C ILE A 65 -13.58 20.73 10.39
N SER A 66 -12.30 20.64 10.01
CA SER A 66 -11.19 20.32 10.92
C SER A 66 -10.89 21.39 11.96
N ARG A 67 -11.45 22.61 11.86
CA ARG A 67 -11.27 23.62 12.92
C ARG A 67 -11.80 23.14 14.27
N HIS A 68 -12.65 22.11 14.28
CA HIS A 68 -13.27 21.52 15.47
C HIS A 68 -13.30 19.98 15.40
N LEU A 69 -12.33 19.32 14.76
CA LEU A 69 -12.42 17.88 14.50
C LEU A 69 -12.53 17.03 15.80
N GLU A 70 -11.94 17.51 16.90
CA GLU A 70 -12.05 16.91 18.25
C GLU A 70 -13.45 17.09 18.87
N GLU A 71 -14.19 18.12 18.45
CA GLU A 71 -15.56 18.41 18.89
C GLU A 71 -16.59 17.91 17.88
N ALA A 72 -16.12 17.23 16.82
CA ALA A 72 -16.95 16.87 15.69
C ALA A 72 -18.03 15.86 16.09
N ARG A 73 -19.27 16.15 15.71
CA ARG A 73 -20.44 15.32 16.04
C ARG A 73 -20.63 14.24 14.99
N GLU A 74 -21.36 13.18 15.35
CA GLU A 74 -21.70 12.08 14.44
C GLU A 74 -22.31 12.57 13.11
N GLY A 75 -23.13 13.63 13.16
CA GLY A 75 -23.74 14.25 11.98
C GLY A 75 -22.74 14.85 10.98
N GLU A 76 -21.53 15.24 11.40
CA GLU A 76 -20.50 15.77 10.52
C GLU A 76 -19.80 14.66 9.75
N PHE A 77 -19.49 13.53 10.41
CA PHE A 77 -18.95 12.34 9.73
C PHE A 77 -19.92 11.76 8.70
N ALA A 78 -21.22 11.78 9.00
CA ALA A 78 -22.25 11.36 8.05
C ALA A 78 -22.29 12.28 6.81
N ARG A 79 -22.20 13.60 7.01
CA ARG A 79 -22.14 14.58 5.91
C ARG A 79 -20.90 14.40 5.04
N LEU A 80 -19.72 14.25 5.64
CA LEU A 80 -18.49 13.94 4.92
C LEU A 80 -18.57 12.65 4.11
N SER A 81 -19.16 11.61 4.68
CA SER A 81 -19.32 10.33 3.99
C SER A 81 -20.14 10.49 2.70
N ILE A 82 -21.23 11.28 2.75
CA ILE A 82 -22.04 11.61 1.57
C ILE A 82 -21.25 12.49 0.59
N GLU A 83 -20.52 13.48 1.10
CA GLU A 83 -19.69 14.34 0.26
C GLU A 83 -18.61 13.55 -0.50
N PHE A 84 -17.97 12.58 0.15
CA PHE A 84 -17.00 11.70 -0.48
C PHE A 84 -17.63 10.87 -1.61
N GLU A 85 -18.86 10.35 -1.41
CA GLU A 85 -19.59 9.65 -2.47
C GLU A 85 -19.85 10.57 -3.67
N VAL A 86 -20.27 11.81 -3.42
CA VAL A 86 -20.52 12.80 -4.48
C VAL A 86 -19.24 13.17 -5.22
N LEU A 87 -18.13 13.38 -4.50
CA LEU A 87 -16.82 13.65 -5.10
C LEU A 87 -16.36 12.48 -6.00
N ALA A 88 -16.47 11.25 -5.50
CA ALA A 88 -16.15 10.06 -6.28
C ALA A 88 -17.06 9.95 -7.52
N GLN A 89 -18.37 10.15 -7.37
CA GLN A 89 -19.33 10.05 -8.48
C GLN A 89 -19.05 11.07 -9.59
N LYS A 90 -18.71 12.32 -9.21
CA LYS A 90 -18.43 13.42 -10.16
C LYS A 90 -17.09 13.29 -10.85
N ALA A 91 -16.12 12.57 -10.29
CA ALA A 91 -14.81 12.42 -10.89
C ALA A 91 -14.88 11.56 -12.16
N ASP A 92 -14.26 12.07 -13.22
CA ASP A 92 -14.07 11.31 -14.46
C ASP A 92 -12.99 10.23 -14.27
N GLY A 93 -13.12 9.14 -15.04
CA GLY A 93 -12.18 8.03 -15.06
C GLY A 93 -12.71 6.73 -14.47
N ARG A 94 -11.77 5.83 -14.21
CA ARG A 94 -12.02 4.41 -13.96
C ARG A 94 -12.85 4.14 -12.70
N PRO A 95 -14.01 3.44 -12.79
CA PRO A 95 -14.88 3.16 -11.65
C PRO A 95 -14.19 2.42 -10.50
N ASP A 96 -13.33 1.45 -10.80
CA ASP A 96 -12.62 0.66 -9.79
C ASP A 96 -11.69 1.53 -8.94
N LEU A 97 -11.02 2.51 -9.55
CA LEU A 97 -10.13 3.42 -8.83
C LEU A 97 -10.90 4.38 -7.91
N LYS A 98 -12.08 4.83 -8.37
CA LYS A 98 -12.98 5.67 -7.58
C LYS A 98 -13.49 4.92 -6.36
N GLU A 99 -13.92 3.67 -6.52
CA GLU A 99 -14.41 2.85 -5.43
C GLU A 99 -13.32 2.56 -4.39
N LEU A 100 -12.12 2.16 -4.82
CA LEU A 100 -11.00 1.91 -3.92
C LEU A 100 -10.60 3.17 -3.14
N THR A 101 -10.55 4.33 -3.80
CA THR A 101 -10.22 5.60 -3.14
C THR A 101 -11.33 5.98 -2.16
N LEU A 102 -12.60 5.87 -2.54
CA LEU A 102 -13.74 6.13 -1.66
C LEU A 102 -13.73 5.23 -0.42
N ARG A 103 -13.43 3.95 -0.59
CA ARG A 103 -13.30 2.98 0.51
C ARG A 103 -12.17 3.39 1.46
N ALA A 104 -10.99 3.72 0.92
CA ALA A 104 -9.86 4.18 1.71
C ALA A 104 -10.20 5.44 2.53
N SER A 105 -10.88 6.41 1.91
CA SER A 105 -11.28 7.66 2.58
C SER A 105 -12.33 7.44 3.65
N LYS A 106 -13.34 6.60 3.40
CA LYS A 106 -14.34 6.23 4.41
C LYS A 106 -13.75 5.43 5.57
N GLY A 107 -12.76 4.59 5.30
CA GLY A 107 -11.98 3.93 6.34
C GLY A 107 -11.28 4.94 7.27
N LEU A 108 -10.68 5.99 6.69
CA LEU A 108 -10.08 7.08 7.46
C LEU A 108 -11.13 7.85 8.27
N LEU A 109 -12.28 8.19 7.70
CA LEU A 109 -13.37 8.83 8.46
C LEU A 109 -13.85 7.98 9.64
N ASN A 110 -13.96 6.67 9.43
CA ASN A 110 -14.36 5.76 10.50
C ASN A 110 -13.31 5.72 11.62
N ASP A 111 -12.02 5.75 11.29
CA ASP A 111 -10.97 5.80 12.31
C ASP A 111 -11.00 7.13 13.08
N LEU A 112 -11.15 8.27 12.40
CA LEU A 112 -11.34 9.58 13.04
C LEU A 112 -12.56 9.59 13.97
N ARG A 113 -13.70 9.09 13.50
CA ARG A 113 -14.95 9.01 14.28
C ARG A 113 -14.79 8.20 15.56
N ASN A 114 -13.99 7.14 15.52
CA ASN A 114 -13.77 6.24 16.66
C ASN A 114 -12.57 6.65 17.53
N GLY A 115 -12.00 7.85 17.33
CA GLY A 115 -10.86 8.35 18.11
C GLY A 115 -9.58 7.54 17.93
N ARG A 116 -9.44 6.82 16.80
CA ARG A 116 -8.19 6.13 16.47
C ARG A 116 -7.17 7.14 15.97
N GLU A 117 -5.90 6.84 16.23
CA GLU A 117 -4.80 7.69 15.81
C GLU A 117 -4.74 7.78 14.28
N VAL A 118 -4.93 9.00 13.77
CA VAL A 118 -4.84 9.35 12.34
C VAL A 118 -4.00 10.61 12.25
N ASP A 119 -3.06 10.65 11.30
CA ASP A 119 -2.31 11.87 11.01
C ASP A 119 -3.23 12.89 10.32
N ILE A 120 -3.86 13.74 11.12
CA ILE A 120 -4.73 14.82 10.67
C ILE A 120 -3.96 15.96 9.97
N THR A 121 -2.63 16.00 10.08
CA THR A 121 -1.81 17.00 9.40
C THR A 121 -1.52 16.64 7.95
N HIS A 122 -1.54 15.34 7.62
CA HIS A 122 -1.32 14.82 6.28
C HIS A 122 -2.46 13.90 5.82
N ILE A 123 -3.71 14.38 5.91
CA ILE A 123 -4.92 13.58 5.59
C ILE A 123 -4.88 13.05 4.15
N SER A 124 -4.47 13.87 3.17
CA SER A 124 -4.39 13.44 1.78
C SER A 124 -3.37 12.31 1.57
N GLU A 125 -2.23 12.36 2.28
CA GLU A 125 -1.25 11.27 2.29
C GLU A 125 -1.81 10.02 2.96
N SER A 126 -2.54 10.18 4.06
CA SER A 126 -3.17 9.06 4.77
C SER A 126 -4.25 8.37 3.93
N ILE A 127 -5.10 9.13 3.24
CA ILE A 127 -6.10 8.59 2.31
C ILE A 127 -5.40 7.84 1.18
N PHE A 128 -4.45 8.48 0.51
CA PHE A 128 -3.80 7.90 -0.66
C PHE A 128 -2.91 6.69 -0.29
N GLY A 129 -2.29 6.70 0.90
CA GLY A 129 -1.58 5.56 1.46
C GLY A 129 -2.50 4.36 1.69
N ARG A 130 -3.69 4.58 2.27
CA ARG A 130 -4.72 3.53 2.43
C ARG A 130 -5.20 3.01 1.06
N TYR A 131 -5.36 3.88 0.08
CA TYR A 131 -5.68 3.47 -1.30
C TYR A 131 -4.61 2.53 -1.87
N ILE A 132 -3.32 2.85 -1.73
CA ILE A 132 -2.23 1.97 -2.20
C ILE A 132 -2.26 0.63 -1.44
N HIS A 133 -2.57 0.64 -0.14
CA HIS A 133 -2.71 -0.57 0.65
C HIS A 133 -3.86 -1.46 0.15
N GLU A 134 -5.02 -0.88 -0.16
CA GLU A 134 -6.15 -1.61 -0.78
C GLU A 134 -5.77 -2.22 -2.14
N VAL A 135 -4.98 -1.52 -2.95
CA VAL A 135 -4.44 -2.07 -4.21
C VAL A 135 -3.52 -3.26 -3.92
N TYR A 136 -2.64 -3.14 -2.92
CA TYR A 136 -1.76 -4.22 -2.52
C TYR A 136 -2.54 -5.46 -2.06
N GLU A 137 -3.55 -5.30 -1.20
CA GLU A 137 -4.39 -6.41 -0.73
C GLU A 137 -5.11 -7.10 -1.90
N SER A 138 -5.85 -6.32 -2.71
CA SER A 138 -6.72 -6.85 -3.76
C SER A 138 -6.00 -7.42 -4.99
N GLU A 139 -4.80 -6.91 -5.30
CA GLU A 139 -4.03 -7.34 -6.47
C GLU A 139 -2.95 -8.39 -6.13
N PHE A 140 -2.53 -8.45 -4.86
CA PHE A 140 -1.51 -9.40 -4.39
C PHE A 140 -2.06 -10.40 -3.37
N LYS A 141 -2.33 -9.97 -2.13
CA LYS A 141 -2.59 -10.89 -1.00
C LYS A 141 -3.85 -11.73 -1.22
N GLU A 142 -4.96 -11.12 -1.60
CA GLU A 142 -6.23 -11.82 -1.85
C GLU A 142 -6.20 -12.71 -3.10
N ARG A 143 -5.21 -12.53 -3.97
CA ARG A 143 -5.02 -13.34 -5.19
C ARG A 143 -4.17 -14.57 -4.97
N ILE A 144 -3.52 -14.69 -3.82
CA ILE A 144 -2.82 -15.89 -3.38
C ILE A 144 -3.88 -16.96 -3.03
N PRO A 145 -3.83 -18.15 -3.64
CA PRO A 145 -4.82 -19.19 -3.38
C PRO A 145 -4.69 -19.70 -1.95
N LEU A 146 -5.81 -20.08 -1.33
CA LEU A 146 -5.80 -20.79 -0.05
C LEU A 146 -5.66 -22.30 -0.32
N THR A 147 -4.41 -22.78 -0.42
CA THR A 147 -4.10 -24.19 -0.72
C THR A 147 -3.13 -24.77 0.30
N SER A 148 -3.17 -26.07 0.53
CA SER A 148 -2.27 -26.73 1.50
C SER A 148 -0.78 -26.65 1.09
N GLU A 149 -0.52 -26.65 -0.21
CA GLU A 149 0.82 -26.56 -0.78
C GLU A 149 0.87 -25.46 -1.86
N HIS A 150 1.95 -24.69 -1.84
CA HIS A 150 2.27 -23.66 -2.82
C HIS A 150 3.45 -24.09 -3.69
N HIS A 151 3.90 -23.17 -4.56
CA HIS A 151 5.11 -23.35 -5.32
C HIS A 151 6.30 -23.74 -4.41
N ALA A 152 7.21 -24.56 -4.94
CA ALA A 152 8.32 -25.14 -4.19
C ALA A 152 7.91 -25.97 -2.94
N GLY A 153 6.66 -26.46 -2.88
CA GLY A 153 6.18 -27.32 -1.79
C GLY A 153 6.01 -26.60 -0.45
N VAL A 154 5.91 -25.27 -0.46
CA VAL A 154 5.76 -24.48 0.76
C VAL A 154 4.33 -24.54 1.29
N THR A 155 4.18 -24.70 2.61
CA THR A 155 2.87 -24.69 3.27
C THR A 155 2.29 -23.28 3.35
N GLN A 156 0.95 -23.17 3.35
CA GLN A 156 0.23 -21.91 3.54
C GLN A 156 0.77 -21.11 4.75
N GLY A 157 0.88 -21.75 5.93
CA GLY A 157 1.36 -21.08 7.14
C GLY A 157 2.84 -20.65 7.09
N THR A 158 3.65 -21.22 6.19
CA THR A 158 5.02 -20.73 5.96
C THR A 158 5.01 -19.52 5.02
N LEU A 159 4.16 -19.53 4.00
CA LEU A 159 3.99 -18.39 3.10
C LEU A 159 3.41 -17.17 3.85
N GLU A 160 2.39 -17.36 4.68
CA GLU A 160 1.78 -16.30 5.50
C GLU A 160 2.81 -15.63 6.41
N ARG A 161 3.60 -16.42 7.16
CA ARG A 161 4.70 -15.88 7.98
C ARG A 161 5.71 -15.07 7.17
N ARG A 162 6.01 -15.48 5.94
CA ARG A 162 6.92 -14.74 5.05
C ARG A 162 6.29 -13.44 4.56
N ILE A 163 5.00 -13.42 4.29
CA ILE A 163 4.24 -12.20 3.94
C ILE A 163 4.21 -11.23 5.12
N GLU A 164 3.89 -11.72 6.32
CA GLU A 164 3.90 -10.94 7.56
C GLU A 164 5.29 -10.34 7.85
N ALA A 165 6.36 -11.12 7.64
CA ALA A 165 7.74 -10.66 7.84
C ALA A 165 8.15 -9.50 6.91
N MET A 166 7.43 -9.27 5.80
CA MET A 166 7.66 -8.13 4.91
C MET A 166 6.84 -6.89 5.28
N GLN A 167 5.82 -7.03 6.13
CA GLN A 167 4.75 -6.04 6.26
C GLN A 167 5.28 -4.65 6.61
N SER A 168 6.17 -4.54 7.59
CA SER A 168 6.78 -3.26 7.99
C SER A 168 7.52 -2.56 6.82
N SER A 169 8.28 -3.33 6.03
CA SER A 169 8.99 -2.81 4.86
C SER A 169 8.03 -2.39 3.73
N VAL A 170 6.92 -3.12 3.56
CA VAL A 170 5.84 -2.76 2.62
C VAL A 170 5.15 -1.47 3.06
N ASP A 171 4.74 -1.37 4.32
CA ASP A 171 4.04 -0.20 4.87
C ASP A 171 4.89 1.07 4.76
N SER A 172 6.17 0.99 5.12
CA SER A 172 7.11 2.10 4.94
C SER A 172 7.26 2.50 3.47
N GLY A 173 7.27 1.52 2.56
CA GLY A 173 7.28 1.76 1.12
C GLY A 173 6.03 2.47 0.62
N ILE A 174 4.86 2.06 1.09
CA ILE A 174 3.56 2.67 0.77
C ILE A 174 3.51 4.11 1.28
N GLN A 175 3.90 4.35 2.53
CA GLN A 175 3.96 5.70 3.10
C GLN A 175 4.84 6.62 2.26
N LYS A 176 6.02 6.14 1.85
CA LYS A 176 6.91 6.91 0.97
C LYS A 176 6.30 7.15 -0.40
N PHE A 177 5.58 6.19 -0.97
CA PHE A 177 4.85 6.42 -2.21
C PHE A 177 3.80 7.50 -2.03
N ALA A 178 3.05 7.48 -0.92
CA ALA A 178 2.00 8.44 -0.67
C ALA A 178 2.54 9.88 -0.56
N GLN A 179 3.56 10.08 0.28
CA GLN A 179 4.27 11.36 0.40
C GLN A 179 4.77 11.88 -0.95
N ASN A 180 5.38 11.00 -1.76
CA ASN A 180 5.88 11.41 -3.08
C ASN A 180 4.74 11.78 -4.03
N ALA A 181 3.65 11.01 -4.06
CA ALA A 181 2.55 11.26 -4.98
C ALA A 181 1.81 12.54 -4.64
N ILE A 182 1.47 12.75 -3.36
CA ILE A 182 0.77 13.95 -2.90
C ILE A 182 1.64 15.20 -3.13
N ARG A 183 2.92 15.16 -2.72
CA ARG A 183 3.84 16.29 -2.91
C ARG A 183 4.03 16.66 -4.38
N ASN A 184 4.07 15.67 -5.27
CA ASN A 184 4.23 15.91 -6.71
C ASN A 184 2.90 16.03 -7.47
N GLN A 185 1.77 15.89 -6.78
CA GLN A 185 0.42 15.81 -7.36
C GLN A 185 0.31 14.78 -8.50
N SER A 186 1.13 13.71 -8.47
CA SER A 186 1.18 12.69 -9.51
C SER A 186 1.96 11.45 -9.08
N VAL A 187 1.51 10.28 -9.56
CA VAL A 187 2.18 8.99 -9.39
C VAL A 187 3.34 8.80 -10.37
N ALA A 188 3.50 9.65 -11.39
CA ALA A 188 4.56 9.52 -12.39
C ALA A 188 5.97 9.52 -11.77
N LYS A 189 6.15 10.26 -10.67
CA LYS A 189 7.44 10.44 -9.96
C LYS A 189 7.61 9.53 -8.74
N LEU A 190 6.78 8.49 -8.60
CA LEU A 190 6.97 7.52 -7.51
C LEU A 190 8.37 6.90 -7.54
N SER A 191 8.98 6.82 -6.36
CA SER A 191 10.35 6.35 -6.14
C SER A 191 10.40 5.36 -4.99
N LEU A 192 11.23 4.32 -5.12
CA LEU A 192 11.41 3.35 -4.05
C LEU A 192 12.10 3.97 -2.82
N PRO A 193 11.87 3.42 -1.61
CA PRO A 193 12.76 3.63 -0.47
C PRO A 193 14.23 3.37 -0.84
N ARG A 194 15.13 4.21 -0.30
CA ARG A 194 16.56 3.95 -0.40
C ARG A 194 16.84 2.64 0.33
N ARG A 195 17.74 1.82 -0.20
CA ARG A 195 18.18 0.63 0.54
C ARG A 195 18.86 1.12 1.83
N PRO A 196 18.56 0.55 3.00
CA PRO A 196 19.43 0.73 4.15
C PRO A 196 20.83 0.30 3.70
N SER A 197 21.83 1.15 3.92
CA SER A 197 23.22 0.76 3.67
C SER A 197 23.48 -0.44 4.56
N ARG A 198 23.83 -1.60 3.98
CA ARG A 198 24.49 -2.64 4.76
C ARG A 198 25.70 -1.96 5.39
N LYS A 199 25.72 -1.77 6.71
CA LYS A 199 26.96 -1.43 7.41
C LYS A 199 27.98 -2.45 6.91
N ALA A 200 29.08 -1.99 6.33
CA ALA A 200 30.19 -2.89 6.07
C ALA A 200 30.54 -3.49 7.43
N ILE A 201 30.45 -4.82 7.53
CA ILE A 201 31.09 -5.52 8.65
C ILE A 201 32.57 -5.25 8.43
N ASP A 202 33.15 -4.36 9.24
CA ASP A 202 34.57 -4.15 9.24
C ASP A 202 35.20 -5.41 9.85
N LEU A 203 35.73 -6.27 8.99
CA LEU A 203 36.38 -7.53 9.36
C LEU A 203 37.69 -7.32 10.14
N ASN A 204 38.08 -6.06 10.41
CA ASN A 204 39.30 -5.72 11.14
C ASN A 204 39.12 -5.45 12.64
N GLU A 205 37.89 -5.43 13.19
CA GLU A 205 37.72 -5.18 14.64
C GLU A 205 37.92 -6.42 15.53
N ASP A 206 37.96 -7.64 14.98
CA ASP A 206 37.99 -8.90 15.78
C ASP A 206 39.36 -9.63 15.81
N LEU A 207 40.47 -8.98 15.45
CA LEU A 207 41.80 -9.60 15.45
C LEU A 207 42.82 -9.00 16.45
N LEU A 208 42.41 -8.13 17.37
CA LEU A 208 43.32 -7.54 18.37
C LEU A 208 42.86 -7.68 19.84
N ALA A 209 42.03 -8.68 20.14
CA ALA A 209 41.92 -9.20 21.51
C ALA A 209 43.00 -10.29 21.71
N VAL A 210 44.23 -9.84 21.99
CA VAL A 210 45.29 -10.67 22.61
C VAL A 210 45.23 -10.47 24.12
#